data_AF-A0A2N3G9H4-F1
#
_entry.id   AF-A0A2N3G9H4-F1
#
_cell.length_a   1.000
_cell.length_b   1.000
_cell.length_c   1.000
_cell.angle_alpha   90.00
_cell.angle_beta   90.00
_cell.angle_gamma   90.00
#
_symmetry.space_group_name_H-M   'P 1'
#
loop_
_entity.id
_entity.type
_entity.pdbx_description
1 polymer ?
#
loop_
_entity_poly.entity_id
_entity_poly.type
_entity_poly.pdbx_seq_one_letter_code
_entity_poly.pdbx_strand_id
1 'polypeptide(L)'
;MFHADGTLAEAPIALCEVQAYTYAALRAGALLAGLAGATGRSGELEAQAAALQQRFDREFWCEELGTYALALDADKRLCRVRTSNAGHCLFAAIATPERAARVAGSLTDDTYFSGWGVRTVASGESRYNPMSYHNGSVWPHDNAMLAAGLARYGHKEQALRITEGLFDASTWFDLHRLPELFCGFHRRQNQGPTLYPVACSPQAWAAGSVLMLLGSCLGLEVSGPDKEVVFTDPMLPPFLSRIEILGISVDGASVDVELAQHDGAVGLRVLHSEGDVRVRLEGSG
;
A
#
# COMPACT_ATOMS: atom_id res chain seq x y z
N MET A 1 -2.56 -1.70 20.70
CA MET A 1 -2.79 -3.11 20.33
C MET A 1 -3.75 -3.73 21.33
N PHE A 2 -4.73 -4.49 20.86
CA PHE A 2 -5.82 -5.03 21.67
C PHE A 2 -6.34 -6.34 21.07
N HIS A 3 -7.04 -7.14 21.88
CA HIS A 3 -7.76 -8.32 21.45
C HIS A 3 -9.20 -7.97 21.02
N ALA A 4 -9.90 -8.91 20.39
CA ALA A 4 -11.26 -8.70 19.87
C ALA A 4 -12.24 -8.10 20.91
N ASP A 5 -12.13 -8.51 22.18
CA ASP A 5 -12.96 -8.01 23.29
C ASP A 5 -12.57 -6.61 23.81
N GLY A 6 -11.51 -6.02 23.25
CA GLY A 6 -11.00 -4.71 23.63
C GLY A 6 -9.99 -4.74 24.77
N THR A 7 -9.66 -5.90 25.34
CA THR A 7 -8.56 -6.02 26.30
C THR A 7 -7.23 -5.66 25.64
N LEU A 8 -6.34 -4.99 26.37
CA LEU A 8 -5.03 -4.61 25.83
C LEU A 8 -4.14 -5.84 25.74
N ALA A 9 -3.40 -5.94 24.64
CA ALA A 9 -2.41 -6.99 24.47
C ALA A 9 -1.19 -6.75 25.38
N GLU A 10 -0.71 -7.81 26.03
CA GLU A 10 0.46 -7.73 26.90
C GLU A 10 1.77 -7.86 26.10
N ALA A 11 2.79 -7.11 26.52
CA ALA A 11 4.10 -7.13 25.89
C ALA A 11 4.92 -8.37 26.31
N PRO A 12 5.81 -8.88 25.43
CA PRO A 12 6.19 -8.35 24.13
C PRO A 12 5.15 -8.61 23.02
N ILE A 13 4.93 -7.62 22.16
CA ILE A 13 3.95 -7.67 21.06
C ILE A 13 4.67 -7.84 19.73
N ALA A 14 4.30 -8.86 18.95
CA ALA A 14 4.80 -9.06 17.59
C ALA A 14 3.75 -8.61 16.57
N LEU A 15 4.00 -7.47 15.94
CA LEU A 15 3.10 -6.87 14.95
C LEU A 15 3.24 -7.48 13.57
N CYS A 16 2.13 -7.61 12.84
CA CYS A 16 2.12 -8.24 11.53
C CYS A 16 2.96 -7.45 10.50
N GLU A 17 2.84 -6.12 10.48
CA GLU A 17 3.60 -5.27 9.56
C GLU A 17 5.11 -5.33 9.83
N VAL A 18 5.54 -5.48 11.08
CA VAL A 18 6.97 -5.59 11.42
C VAL A 18 7.56 -6.90 10.88
N GLN A 19 6.80 -8.00 10.93
CA GLN A 19 7.22 -9.26 10.30
C GLN A 19 7.30 -9.10 8.77
N ALA A 20 6.31 -8.42 8.19
CA ALA A 20 6.24 -8.16 6.76
C ALA A 20 7.43 -7.31 6.29
N TYR A 21 7.77 -6.24 7.00
CA TYR A 21 8.94 -5.42 6.68
C TYR A 21 10.26 -6.18 6.85
N THR A 22 10.35 -7.06 7.84
CA THR A 22 11.52 -7.94 8.01
C THR A 22 11.66 -8.86 6.80
N TYR A 23 10.57 -9.45 6.32
CA TYR A 23 10.56 -10.23 5.09
C TYR A 23 11.01 -9.42 3.87
N ALA A 24 10.45 -8.22 3.67
CA ALA A 24 10.84 -7.35 2.55
C ALA A 24 12.34 -6.96 2.63
N ALA A 25 12.85 -6.68 3.83
CA ALA A 25 14.27 -6.39 4.04
C ALA A 25 15.18 -7.60 3.72
N LEU A 26 14.77 -8.82 4.09
CA LEU A 26 15.50 -10.04 3.73
C LEU A 26 15.52 -10.26 2.21
N ARG A 27 14.39 -10.04 1.53
CA ARG A 27 14.28 -10.14 0.06
C ARG A 27 15.15 -9.11 -0.65
N ALA A 28 15.11 -7.85 -0.21
CA ALA A 28 15.95 -6.79 -0.76
C ALA A 28 17.43 -7.06 -0.48
N GLY A 29 17.77 -7.52 0.73
CA GLY A 29 19.13 -7.88 1.10
C GLY A 29 19.68 -9.04 0.26
N ALA A 30 18.85 -10.04 -0.05
CA ALA A 30 19.24 -11.11 -0.95
C ALA A 30 19.58 -10.59 -2.35
N LEU A 31 18.69 -9.78 -2.94
CA LEU A 31 18.92 -9.15 -4.25
C LEU A 31 20.24 -8.37 -4.27
N LEU A 32 20.48 -7.52 -3.28
CA LEU A 32 21.71 -6.73 -3.18
C LEU A 32 22.96 -7.61 -3.00
N ALA A 33 22.88 -8.68 -2.20
CA ALA A 33 23.98 -9.63 -2.05
C ALA A 33 24.29 -10.36 -3.37
N GLY A 34 23.26 -10.75 -4.11
CA GLY A 34 23.39 -11.33 -5.45
C GLY A 34 24.07 -10.38 -6.44
N LEU A 35 23.63 -9.13 -6.50
CA LEU A 35 24.24 -8.09 -7.35
C LEU A 35 25.70 -7.80 -6.97
N ALA A 36 26.05 -7.93 -5.70
CA ALA A 36 27.42 -7.79 -5.20
C ALA A 36 28.29 -9.06 -5.40
N GLY A 37 27.76 -10.13 -5.99
CA GLY A 37 28.45 -11.41 -6.18
C GLY A 37 28.55 -12.29 -4.93
N ALA A 38 27.92 -11.92 -3.82
CA ALA A 38 27.87 -12.68 -2.57
C ALA A 38 26.75 -13.74 -2.60
N THR A 39 26.82 -14.67 -3.55
CA THR A 39 25.77 -15.66 -3.85
C THR A 39 25.36 -16.53 -2.66
N GLY A 40 26.33 -16.94 -1.83
CA GLY A 40 26.03 -17.69 -0.60
C GLY A 40 25.15 -16.90 0.38
N ARG A 41 25.45 -15.61 0.56
CA ARG A 41 24.65 -14.72 1.42
C ARG A 41 23.28 -14.43 0.82
N SER A 42 23.17 -14.30 -0.51
CA SER A 42 21.88 -14.18 -1.20
C SER A 42 20.97 -15.36 -0.87
N GLY A 43 21.49 -16.59 -1.06
CA GLY A 43 20.74 -17.82 -0.78
C GLY A 43 20.33 -17.97 0.68
N GLU A 44 21.20 -17.60 1.64
CA GLU A 44 20.85 -17.59 3.06
C GLU A 44 19.69 -16.63 3.39
N LEU A 45 19.71 -15.43 2.82
CA LEU A 45 18.68 -14.41 3.03
C LEU A 45 17.35 -14.81 2.37
N GLU A 46 17.40 -15.41 1.17
CA GLU A 46 16.23 -16.00 0.52
C GLU A 46 15.60 -17.11 1.35
N ALA A 47 16.40 -18.03 1.88
CA ALA A 47 15.92 -19.12 2.73
C ALA A 47 15.29 -18.58 4.03
N GLN A 48 15.89 -17.56 4.64
CA GLN A 48 15.32 -16.89 5.82
C GLN A 48 13.98 -16.21 5.50
N ALA A 49 13.88 -15.51 4.36
CA ALA A 49 12.66 -14.87 3.92
C ALA A 49 11.55 -15.91 3.68
N ALA A 50 11.84 -17.00 2.97
CA ALA A 50 10.90 -18.09 2.71
C ALA A 50 10.40 -18.75 4.01
N ALA A 51 11.30 -19.05 4.94
CA ALA A 51 10.94 -19.61 6.24
C ALA A 51 10.09 -18.61 7.07
N LEU A 52 10.42 -17.31 7.03
CA LEU A 52 9.63 -16.29 7.70
C LEU A 52 8.22 -16.18 7.09
N GLN A 53 8.10 -16.16 5.77
CA GLN A 53 6.81 -16.12 5.08
C GLN A 53 5.92 -17.28 5.51
N GLN A 54 6.41 -18.52 5.46
CA GLN A 54 5.63 -19.71 5.85
C GLN A 54 5.20 -19.67 7.31
N ARG A 55 6.07 -19.21 8.22
CA ARG A 55 5.71 -19.05 9.63
C ARG A 55 4.69 -17.93 9.83
N PHE A 56 4.92 -16.77 9.24
CA PHE A 56 4.01 -15.63 9.32
C PHE A 56 2.61 -16.03 8.85
N ASP A 57 2.55 -16.67 7.68
CA ASP A 57 1.33 -17.17 7.07
C ASP A 57 0.55 -18.10 8.01
N ARG A 58 1.24 -19.06 8.65
CA ARG A 58 0.62 -19.98 9.59
C ARG A 58 0.16 -19.30 10.90
N GLU A 59 0.98 -18.43 11.46
CA GLU A 59 0.75 -17.89 12.81
C GLU A 59 -0.20 -16.68 12.82
N PHE A 60 -0.16 -15.81 11.80
CA PHE A 60 -0.89 -14.53 11.80
C PHE A 60 -2.23 -14.57 11.06
N TRP A 61 -2.46 -15.56 10.21
CA TRP A 61 -3.71 -15.62 9.46
C TRP A 61 -4.88 -16.01 10.33
N CYS A 62 -5.92 -15.20 10.26
CA CYS A 62 -7.15 -15.45 10.98
C CYS A 62 -8.25 -15.82 9.99
N GLU A 63 -8.52 -17.12 9.87
CA GLU A 63 -9.52 -17.64 8.94
C GLU A 63 -10.92 -17.07 9.20
N GLU A 64 -11.28 -16.88 10.46
CA GLU A 64 -12.54 -16.28 10.91
C GLU A 64 -12.71 -14.84 10.41
N LEU A 65 -11.64 -14.05 10.42
CA LEU A 65 -11.67 -12.66 9.94
C LEU A 65 -11.42 -12.55 8.43
N GLY A 66 -10.86 -13.59 7.81
CA GLY A 66 -10.43 -13.58 6.41
C GLY A 66 -9.28 -12.61 6.12
N THR A 67 -8.45 -12.31 7.13
CA THR A 67 -7.32 -11.38 7.04
C THR A 67 -6.21 -11.76 8.03
N TYR A 68 -5.08 -11.06 7.97
CA TYR A 68 -4.03 -11.17 8.98
C TYR A 68 -4.45 -10.45 10.27
N ALA A 69 -4.26 -11.12 11.41
CA ALA A 69 -4.41 -10.49 12.72
C ALA A 69 -3.39 -9.38 12.91
N LEU A 70 -3.75 -8.39 13.74
CA LEU A 70 -2.91 -7.23 14.02
C LEU A 70 -1.56 -7.62 14.65
N ALA A 71 -1.59 -8.56 15.59
CA ALA A 71 -0.40 -8.94 16.36
C ALA A 71 -0.52 -10.31 17.03
N LEU A 72 0.60 -10.78 17.57
CA LEU A 72 0.67 -11.79 18.63
C LEU A 72 1.11 -11.11 19.93
N ASP A 73 0.47 -11.44 21.05
CA ASP A 73 0.86 -10.95 22.38
C ASP A 73 2.00 -11.80 23.01
N ALA A 74 2.30 -11.53 24.29
CA ALA A 74 3.29 -12.25 25.08
C ALA A 74 3.09 -13.78 25.06
N ASP A 75 1.83 -14.22 25.16
CA ASP A 75 1.41 -15.62 25.19
C ASP A 75 1.21 -16.22 23.79
N LYS A 76 1.61 -15.49 22.74
CA LYS A 76 1.40 -15.85 21.33
C LYS A 76 -0.06 -15.98 20.93
N ARG A 77 -0.96 -15.29 21.63
CA ARG A 77 -2.38 -15.23 21.28
C ARG A 77 -2.59 -14.18 20.19
N LEU A 78 -3.44 -14.53 19.23
CA LEU A 78 -3.81 -13.63 18.14
C LEU A 78 -4.63 -12.44 18.64
N CYS A 79 -4.13 -11.24 18.37
CA CYS A 79 -4.89 -10.00 18.40
C CYS A 79 -5.78 -9.95 17.16
N ARG A 80 -6.89 -10.70 17.20
CA ARG A 80 -7.90 -10.81 16.14
C ARG A 80 -8.68 -9.51 15.98
N VAL A 81 -8.05 -8.53 15.33
CA VAL A 81 -8.61 -7.19 15.10
C VAL A 81 -8.43 -6.83 13.64
N ARG A 82 -9.50 -6.37 13.00
CA ARG A 82 -9.50 -5.84 11.64
C ARG A 82 -8.84 -4.45 11.59
N THR A 83 -7.66 -4.37 10.97
CA THR A 83 -6.83 -3.15 10.89
C THR A 83 -6.21 -2.96 9.52
N SER A 84 -5.84 -1.73 9.16
CA SER A 84 -5.15 -1.45 7.89
C SER A 84 -3.80 -2.15 7.78
N ASN A 85 -3.18 -2.53 8.91
CA ASN A 85 -1.91 -3.26 8.99
C ASN A 85 -1.85 -4.51 8.08
N ALA A 86 -2.97 -5.17 7.82
CA ALA A 86 -3.01 -6.29 6.87
C ALA A 86 -2.62 -5.89 5.44
N GLY A 87 -2.91 -4.66 5.01
CA GLY A 87 -2.46 -4.17 3.70
C GLY A 87 -0.97 -3.83 3.66
N HIS A 88 -0.33 -3.53 4.80
CA HIS A 88 1.14 -3.47 4.86
C HIS A 88 1.79 -4.83 4.60
N CYS A 89 1.09 -5.93 4.90
CA CYS A 89 1.55 -7.27 4.53
C CYS A 89 1.51 -7.49 3.01
N LEU A 90 0.57 -6.86 2.31
CA LEU A 90 0.56 -6.83 0.84
C LEU A 90 1.67 -5.92 0.31
N PHE A 91 1.84 -4.73 0.89
CA PHE A 91 2.91 -3.80 0.50
C PHE A 91 4.29 -4.47 0.52
N ALA A 92 4.58 -5.21 1.58
CA ALA A 92 5.83 -5.93 1.77
C ALA A 92 5.91 -7.30 1.05
N ALA A 93 4.88 -7.67 0.29
CA ALA A 93 4.82 -8.90 -0.51
C ALA A 93 4.96 -10.22 0.29
N ILE A 94 4.61 -10.23 1.58
CA ILE A 94 4.71 -11.44 2.42
C ILE A 94 3.48 -12.34 2.25
N ALA A 95 2.33 -11.80 1.86
CA ALA A 95 1.10 -12.60 1.72
C ALA A 95 1.15 -13.58 0.53
N THR A 96 0.42 -14.69 0.60
CA THR A 96 0.16 -15.50 -0.60
C THR A 96 -0.87 -14.81 -1.51
N PRO A 97 -0.89 -15.09 -2.83
CA PRO A 97 -1.89 -14.51 -3.75
C PRO A 97 -3.34 -14.76 -3.30
N GLU A 98 -3.65 -15.95 -2.79
CA GLU A 98 -5.00 -16.32 -2.35
C GLU A 98 -5.45 -15.47 -1.15
N ARG A 99 -4.53 -15.23 -0.22
CA ARG A 99 -4.79 -14.39 0.96
C ARG A 99 -4.85 -12.92 0.61
N ALA A 100 -4.02 -12.48 -0.33
CA ALA A 100 -4.06 -11.12 -0.84
C ALA A 100 -5.43 -10.77 -1.42
N ALA A 101 -6.05 -11.68 -2.18
CA ALA A 101 -7.40 -11.47 -2.71
C ALA A 101 -8.46 -11.26 -1.60
N ARG A 102 -8.37 -12.02 -0.50
CA ARG A 102 -9.27 -11.85 0.65
C ARG A 102 -9.03 -10.54 1.38
N VAL A 103 -7.76 -10.20 1.65
CA VAL A 103 -7.39 -8.92 2.28
C VAL A 103 -7.84 -7.73 1.42
N ALA A 104 -7.67 -7.80 0.10
CA ALA A 104 -8.08 -6.75 -0.83
C ALA A 104 -9.58 -6.48 -0.80
N GLY A 105 -10.38 -7.55 -0.78
CA GLY A 105 -11.83 -7.46 -0.61
C GLY A 105 -12.22 -6.76 0.67
N SER A 106 -11.62 -7.13 1.81
CA SER A 106 -11.93 -6.52 3.10
C SER A 106 -11.49 -5.06 3.21
N LEU A 107 -10.27 -4.70 2.77
CA LEU A 107 -9.77 -3.32 2.91
C LEU A 107 -10.64 -2.28 2.18
N THR A 108 -11.41 -2.71 1.19
CA THR A 108 -12.30 -1.83 0.41
C THR A 108 -13.79 -2.02 0.72
N ASP A 109 -14.14 -2.87 1.70
CA ASP A 109 -15.50 -2.94 2.22
C ASP A 109 -15.86 -1.72 3.07
N ASP A 110 -17.15 -1.53 3.37
CA ASP A 110 -17.62 -0.34 4.10
C ASP A 110 -17.19 -0.30 5.58
N THR A 111 -16.70 -1.41 6.14
CA THR A 111 -16.17 -1.44 7.51
C THR A 111 -14.78 -0.81 7.57
N TYR A 112 -13.95 -1.06 6.56
CA TYR A 112 -12.62 -0.46 6.43
C TYR A 112 -12.64 0.88 5.70
N PHE A 113 -13.28 0.93 4.54
CA PHE A 113 -13.27 2.09 3.66
C PHE A 113 -14.38 3.07 4.04
N SER A 114 -13.95 4.24 4.52
CA SER A 114 -14.86 5.30 4.97
C SER A 114 -15.60 6.01 3.83
N GLY A 115 -15.25 5.78 2.57
CA GLY A 115 -15.62 6.61 1.43
C GLY A 115 -14.58 7.69 1.09
N TRP A 116 -13.64 7.95 2.01
CA TRP A 116 -12.47 8.83 1.81
C TRP A 116 -11.14 8.07 1.79
N GLY A 117 -11.11 6.87 2.34
CA GLY A 117 -9.90 6.08 2.57
C GLY A 117 -10.16 4.99 3.61
N VAL A 118 -9.22 4.05 3.68
CA VAL A 118 -9.18 2.95 4.63
C VAL A 118 -8.82 3.48 6.03
N ARG A 119 -9.57 3.00 7.01
CA ARG A 119 -9.39 3.29 8.43
C ARG A 119 -8.29 2.43 9.03
N THR A 120 -7.58 2.99 10.00
CA THR A 120 -6.60 2.27 10.81
C THR A 120 -7.19 1.07 11.55
N VAL A 121 -8.43 1.20 12.03
CA VAL A 121 -9.23 0.11 12.64
C VAL A 121 -10.61 0.13 11.99
N ALA A 122 -11.09 -1.04 11.54
CA ALA A 122 -12.39 -1.18 10.89
C ALA A 122 -13.54 -0.78 11.84
N SER A 123 -14.61 -0.22 11.29
CA SER A 123 -15.81 0.08 12.06
C SER A 123 -16.43 -1.21 12.62
N GLY A 124 -16.84 -1.17 13.89
CA GLY A 124 -17.38 -2.34 14.60
C GLY A 124 -16.38 -3.09 15.48
N GLU A 125 -15.07 -2.84 15.32
CA GLU A 125 -14.08 -3.33 16.28
C GLU A 125 -14.22 -2.63 17.64
N SER A 126 -13.95 -3.35 18.73
CA SER A 126 -14.26 -2.92 20.11
C SER A 126 -13.65 -1.58 20.53
N ARG A 127 -12.49 -1.22 19.96
CA ARG A 127 -11.80 0.06 20.21
C ARG A 127 -11.89 1.05 19.06
N TYR A 128 -12.73 0.80 18.05
CA TYR A 128 -12.94 1.75 16.97
C TYR A 128 -13.44 3.09 17.51
N ASN A 129 -12.71 4.15 17.19
CA ASN A 129 -13.07 5.53 17.45
C ASN A 129 -12.61 6.37 16.24
N PRO A 130 -13.54 6.94 15.45
CA PRO A 130 -13.21 7.70 14.25
C PRO A 130 -12.39 8.97 14.53
N MET A 131 -12.40 9.47 15.77
CA MET A 131 -11.62 10.62 16.22
C MET A 131 -10.34 10.23 16.96
N SER A 132 -10.00 8.94 16.99
CA SER A 132 -8.74 8.47 17.59
C SER A 132 -7.58 8.62 16.61
N TYR A 133 -6.39 8.89 17.15
CA TYR A 133 -5.18 9.03 16.35
C TYR A 133 -4.85 7.77 15.55
N HIS A 134 -4.99 6.56 16.13
CA HIS A 134 -4.68 5.29 15.47
C HIS A 134 -5.78 4.21 15.55
N ASN A 135 -6.96 4.52 16.12
CA ASN A 135 -8.03 3.52 16.27
C ASN A 135 -9.26 3.82 15.41
N GLY A 136 -9.11 4.36 14.20
CA GLY A 136 -10.24 4.58 13.30
C GLY A 136 -10.14 5.80 12.39
N SER A 137 -9.09 6.61 12.54
CA SER A 137 -8.71 7.67 11.61
C SER A 137 -8.24 7.11 10.26
N VAL A 138 -8.17 8.00 9.27
CA VAL A 138 -7.65 7.73 7.94
C VAL A 138 -6.34 8.49 7.76
N TRP A 139 -5.31 7.77 7.33
CA TRP A 139 -3.96 8.30 7.13
C TRP A 139 -3.58 8.20 5.65
N PRO A 140 -3.26 9.32 4.97
CA PRO A 140 -2.86 9.28 3.57
C PRO A 140 -1.63 8.42 3.29
N HIS A 141 -0.65 8.38 4.20
CA HIS A 141 0.56 7.57 4.02
C HIS A 141 0.26 6.06 4.13
N ASP A 142 -0.51 5.65 5.14
CA ASP A 142 -0.98 4.29 5.33
C ASP A 142 -1.71 3.82 4.06
N ASN A 143 -2.72 4.58 3.63
CA ASN A 143 -3.51 4.29 2.44
C ASN A 143 -2.69 4.19 1.15
N ALA A 144 -1.66 5.01 0.98
CA ALA A 144 -0.75 4.91 -0.15
C ALA A 144 0.05 3.59 -0.14
N MET A 145 0.49 3.14 1.04
CA MET A 145 1.13 1.83 1.20
C MET A 145 0.15 0.68 0.92
N LEU A 146 -1.10 0.77 1.39
CA LEU A 146 -2.13 -0.23 1.08
C LEU A 146 -2.38 -0.30 -0.44
N ALA A 147 -2.55 0.84 -1.11
CA ALA A 147 -2.75 0.90 -2.55
C ALA A 147 -1.58 0.30 -3.33
N ALA A 148 -0.34 0.56 -2.91
CA ALA A 148 0.86 -0.06 -3.48
C ALA A 148 0.88 -1.58 -3.28
N GLY A 149 0.49 -2.05 -2.10
CA GLY A 149 0.33 -3.49 -1.83
C GLY A 149 -0.76 -4.13 -2.70
N LEU A 150 -1.92 -3.50 -2.81
CA LEU A 150 -3.02 -3.97 -3.65
C LEU A 150 -2.61 -4.07 -5.12
N ALA A 151 -1.99 -3.00 -5.64
CA ALA A 151 -1.50 -2.96 -7.02
C ALA A 151 -0.46 -4.06 -7.30
N ARG A 152 0.47 -4.29 -6.37
CA ARG A 152 1.48 -5.36 -6.48
C ARG A 152 0.87 -6.77 -6.59
N TYR A 153 -0.32 -7.00 -6.02
CA TYR A 153 -1.05 -8.26 -6.13
C TYR A 153 -2.12 -8.28 -7.23
N GLY A 154 -2.12 -7.28 -8.13
CA GLY A 154 -3.08 -7.19 -9.24
C GLY A 154 -4.47 -6.63 -8.86
N HIS A 155 -4.66 -6.19 -7.61
CA HIS A 155 -5.91 -5.61 -7.12
C HIS A 155 -5.99 -4.10 -7.39
N LYS A 156 -5.81 -3.71 -8.66
CA LYS A 156 -5.69 -2.31 -9.06
C LYS A 156 -6.98 -1.51 -8.97
N GLU A 157 -8.14 -2.14 -9.15
CA GLU A 157 -9.43 -1.48 -8.93
C GLU A 157 -9.59 -1.01 -7.47
N GLN A 158 -9.15 -1.83 -6.51
CA GLN A 158 -9.13 -1.49 -5.10
C GLN A 158 -8.12 -0.36 -4.81
N ALA A 159 -6.94 -0.40 -5.44
CA ALA A 159 -5.95 0.67 -5.33
C ALA A 159 -6.49 2.00 -5.89
N LEU A 160 -7.16 1.98 -7.03
CA LEU A 160 -7.83 3.15 -7.63
C LEU A 160 -8.90 3.72 -6.72
N ARG A 161 -9.74 2.88 -6.12
CA ARG A 161 -10.77 3.32 -5.17
C ARG A 161 -10.18 4.09 -3.99
N ILE A 162 -9.02 3.66 -3.48
CA ILE A 162 -8.30 4.37 -2.43
C ILE A 162 -7.76 5.71 -2.95
N THR A 163 -7.11 5.71 -4.13
CA THR A 163 -6.59 6.92 -4.78
C THR A 163 -7.69 7.96 -5.02
N GLU A 164 -8.84 7.55 -5.54
CA GLU A 164 -10.02 8.40 -5.76
C GLU A 164 -10.55 8.96 -4.45
N GLY A 165 -10.71 8.13 -3.42
CA GLY A 165 -11.17 8.58 -2.11
C GLY A 165 -10.28 9.68 -1.51
N LEU A 166 -8.96 9.52 -1.61
CA LEU A 166 -7.99 10.50 -1.12
C LEU A 166 -7.92 11.75 -2.01
N PHE A 167 -8.02 11.59 -3.33
CA PHE A 167 -8.10 12.74 -4.23
C PHE A 167 -9.34 13.58 -3.93
N ASP A 168 -10.51 12.94 -3.82
CA ASP A 168 -11.76 13.59 -3.44
C ASP A 168 -11.62 14.29 -2.08
N ALA A 169 -11.03 13.63 -1.08
CA ALA A 169 -10.78 14.23 0.23
C ALA A 169 -9.90 15.49 0.13
N SER A 170 -8.86 15.45 -0.71
CA SER A 170 -7.96 16.59 -0.92
C SER A 170 -8.69 17.84 -1.43
N THR A 171 -9.78 17.69 -2.20
CA THR A 171 -10.56 18.83 -2.70
C THR A 171 -11.23 19.66 -1.60
N TRP A 172 -11.39 19.08 -0.40
CA TRP A 172 -12.00 19.72 0.77
C TRP A 172 -10.99 20.35 1.74
N PHE A 173 -9.71 20.00 1.63
CA PHE A 173 -8.68 20.55 2.50
C PHE A 173 -8.06 21.81 1.91
N ASP A 174 -7.60 22.70 2.78
CA ASP A 174 -6.93 23.94 2.38
C ASP A 174 -5.76 23.66 1.43
N LEU A 175 -5.70 24.46 0.36
CA LEU A 175 -4.66 24.36 -0.68
C LEU A 175 -4.60 23.00 -1.40
N HIS A 176 -5.65 22.19 -1.29
CA HIS A 176 -5.75 20.83 -1.84
C HIS A 176 -4.64 19.88 -1.36
N ARG A 177 -4.26 20.01 -0.08
CA ARG A 177 -3.21 19.20 0.52
C ARG A 177 -3.79 18.20 1.50
N LEU A 178 -3.36 16.95 1.38
CA LEU A 178 -3.69 15.93 2.35
C LEU A 178 -2.97 16.22 3.69
N PRO A 179 -3.69 16.23 4.83
CA PRO A 179 -3.09 16.37 6.14
C PRO A 179 -2.38 15.08 6.57
N GLU A 180 -1.71 15.12 7.73
CA GLU A 180 -1.18 13.93 8.41
C GLU A 180 -2.20 12.79 8.50
N LEU A 181 -3.40 13.13 8.98
CA LEU A 181 -4.54 12.26 9.17
C LEU A 181 -5.83 13.09 9.20
N PHE A 182 -6.97 12.43 9.01
CA PHE A 182 -8.29 13.00 9.28
C PHE A 182 -9.20 11.97 9.97
N CYS A 183 -10.30 12.42 10.55
CA CYS A 183 -11.19 11.54 11.29
C CYS A 183 -11.88 10.55 10.34
N GLY A 184 -12.10 9.35 10.85
CA GLY A 184 -12.86 8.28 10.22
C GLY A 184 -14.37 8.54 10.14
N PHE A 185 -14.82 9.71 9.74
CA PHE A 185 -16.20 9.92 9.28
C PHE A 185 -16.52 8.96 8.13
N HIS A 186 -17.64 8.21 8.15
CA HIS A 186 -18.22 7.74 6.89
C HIS A 186 -18.53 8.97 6.03
N ARG A 187 -18.21 8.90 4.74
CA ARG A 187 -18.53 9.94 3.76
C ARG A 187 -20.03 10.15 3.73
N ARG A 188 -20.44 11.41 3.83
CA ARG A 188 -21.84 11.85 3.74
C ARG A 188 -21.98 12.73 2.51
N GLN A 189 -23.13 12.66 1.86
CA GLN A 189 -23.41 13.52 0.72
C GLN A 189 -23.27 15.00 1.11
N ASN A 190 -22.59 15.78 0.28
CA ASN A 190 -22.38 17.22 0.44
C ASN A 190 -21.64 17.64 1.73
N GLN A 191 -20.86 16.75 2.34
CA GLN A 191 -20.01 17.07 3.49
C GLN A 191 -18.59 16.57 3.22
N GLY A 192 -17.58 17.39 3.55
CA GLY A 192 -16.18 16.99 3.49
C GLY A 192 -15.75 16.09 4.66
N PRO A 193 -14.50 15.60 4.64
CA PRO A 193 -13.93 14.85 5.76
C PRO A 193 -13.93 15.66 7.06
N THR A 194 -14.17 15.01 8.18
CA THR A 194 -14.04 15.66 9.49
C THR A 194 -12.57 15.80 9.86
N LEU A 195 -12.12 17.02 10.14
CA LEU A 195 -10.72 17.31 10.48
C LEU A 195 -10.33 16.63 11.79
N TYR A 196 -9.07 16.20 11.87
CA TYR A 196 -8.46 15.84 13.15
C TYR A 196 -7.85 17.12 13.78
N PRO A 197 -8.21 17.50 15.03
CA PRO A 197 -7.94 18.86 15.54
C PRO A 197 -6.48 19.31 15.59
N VAL A 198 -5.53 18.39 15.68
CA VAL A 198 -4.09 18.71 15.85
C VAL A 198 -3.21 18.10 14.74
N ALA A 199 -3.80 17.79 13.58
CA ALA A 199 -3.07 17.23 12.45
C ALA A 199 -2.09 18.23 11.83
N CYS A 200 -0.89 17.78 11.48
CA CYS A 200 0.03 18.57 10.65
C CYS A 200 -0.51 18.69 9.21
N SER A 201 -0.39 19.87 8.57
CA SER A 201 -0.88 20.10 7.20
C SER A 201 0.05 20.98 6.34
N PRO A 202 0.73 20.44 5.31
CA PRO A 202 0.96 19.01 5.09
C PRO A 202 2.07 18.48 6.02
N GLN A 203 2.08 17.17 6.23
CA GLN A 203 3.25 16.47 6.78
C GLN A 203 4.03 15.80 5.64
N ALA A 204 5.34 15.61 5.82
CA ALA A 204 6.22 15.11 4.77
C ALA A 204 5.74 13.79 4.14
N TRP A 205 5.29 12.83 4.95
CA TRP A 205 4.78 11.56 4.41
C TRP A 205 3.46 11.70 3.64
N ALA A 206 2.61 12.69 3.98
CA ALA A 206 1.32 12.89 3.34
C ALA A 206 1.50 13.54 1.96
N ALA A 207 2.54 14.38 1.81
CA ALA A 207 2.97 14.89 0.52
C ALA A 207 3.52 13.76 -0.38
N GLY A 208 4.27 12.82 0.19
CA GLY A 208 4.80 11.66 -0.54
C GLY A 208 3.73 10.66 -1.01
N SER A 209 2.61 10.55 -0.28
CA SER A 209 1.50 9.64 -0.60
C SER A 209 1.01 9.75 -2.03
N VAL A 210 0.88 10.98 -2.55
CA VAL A 210 0.31 11.21 -3.90
C VAL A 210 1.16 10.56 -4.99
N LEU A 211 2.49 10.64 -4.86
CA LEU A 211 3.42 10.02 -5.82
C LEU A 211 3.35 8.50 -5.75
N MET A 212 3.26 7.93 -4.55
CA MET A 212 3.11 6.49 -4.37
C MET A 212 1.76 5.97 -4.89
N LEU A 213 0.67 6.69 -4.65
CA LEU A 213 -0.66 6.36 -5.19
C LEU A 213 -0.64 6.34 -6.73
N LEU A 214 -0.08 7.38 -7.34
CA LEU A 214 0.08 7.45 -8.80
C LEU A 214 0.94 6.29 -9.32
N GLY A 215 2.11 6.05 -8.72
CA GLY A 215 2.98 4.93 -9.09
C GLY A 215 2.27 3.57 -8.99
N SER A 216 1.42 3.40 -7.96
CA SER A 216 0.62 2.18 -7.75
C SER A 216 -0.44 1.98 -8.84
N CYS A 217 -1.18 3.04 -9.20
CA CYS A 217 -2.15 3.01 -10.29
C CYS A 217 -1.48 2.62 -11.62
N LEU A 218 -0.31 3.20 -11.89
CA LEU A 218 0.46 2.96 -13.12
C LEU A 218 1.21 1.63 -13.12
N GLY A 219 1.40 0.99 -11.96
CA GLY A 219 2.28 -0.18 -11.83
C GLY A 219 3.72 0.15 -12.25
N LEU A 220 4.19 1.36 -11.89
CA LEU A 220 5.48 1.88 -12.29
C LEU A 220 6.61 1.21 -11.46
N GLU A 221 7.50 0.50 -12.14
CA GLU A 221 8.75 0.00 -11.58
C GLU A 221 9.94 0.50 -12.39
N VAL A 222 11.05 0.81 -11.70
CA VAL A 222 12.29 1.28 -12.33
C VAL A 222 13.43 0.35 -11.90
N SER A 223 13.98 -0.40 -12.85
CA SER A 223 15.11 -1.30 -12.63
C SER A 223 16.39 -0.66 -13.14
N GLY A 224 17.27 -0.31 -12.20
CA GLY A 224 18.64 0.11 -12.51
C GLY A 224 19.46 -1.01 -13.18
N PRO A 225 19.52 -2.22 -12.59
CA PRO A 225 20.30 -3.33 -13.17
C PRO A 225 19.87 -3.73 -14.59
N ASP A 226 18.57 -3.72 -14.89
CA ASP A 226 18.05 -4.11 -16.21
C ASP A 226 17.93 -2.93 -17.19
N LYS A 227 18.17 -1.71 -16.70
CA LYS A 227 17.96 -0.43 -17.38
C LYS A 227 16.54 -0.30 -17.96
N GLU A 228 15.56 -0.64 -17.13
CA GLU A 228 14.15 -0.73 -17.55
C GLU A 228 13.25 0.21 -16.74
N VAL A 229 12.27 0.80 -17.42
CA VAL A 229 11.08 1.43 -16.82
C VAL A 229 9.88 0.61 -17.25
N VAL A 230 9.20 0.00 -16.29
CA VAL A 230 8.10 -0.93 -16.52
C VAL A 230 6.80 -0.33 -16.00
N PHE A 231 5.74 -0.45 -16.79
CA PHE A 231 4.36 -0.14 -16.41
C PHE A 231 3.54 -1.43 -16.51
N THR A 232 3.21 -2.02 -15.37
CA THR A 232 2.40 -3.25 -15.32
C THR A 232 0.94 -2.90 -15.12
N ASP A 233 0.06 -3.27 -16.05
CA ASP A 233 -1.40 -3.02 -16.04
C ASP A 233 -1.78 -1.58 -15.65
N PRO A 234 -1.19 -0.54 -16.26
CA PRO A 234 -1.46 0.82 -15.83
C PRO A 234 -2.95 1.14 -15.91
N MET A 235 -3.47 1.73 -14.85
CA MET A 235 -4.81 2.31 -14.84
C MET A 235 -4.71 3.78 -14.45
N LEU A 236 -5.53 4.62 -15.07
CA LEU A 236 -5.67 6.01 -14.69
C LEU A 236 -6.94 6.20 -13.85
N PRO A 237 -6.88 6.96 -12.73
CA PRO A 237 -8.08 7.38 -12.03
C PRO A 237 -9.06 8.10 -12.97
N PRO A 238 -10.39 8.01 -12.76
CA PRO A 238 -11.40 8.61 -13.65
C PRO A 238 -11.25 10.12 -13.88
N PHE A 239 -10.62 10.82 -12.95
CA PHE A 239 -10.34 12.26 -13.06
C PHE A 239 -9.09 12.59 -13.90
N LEU A 240 -8.32 11.59 -14.34
CA LEU A 240 -7.15 11.73 -15.21
C LEU A 240 -7.37 11.00 -16.53
N SER A 241 -7.41 11.74 -17.64
CA SER A 241 -7.43 11.16 -18.98
C SER A 241 -6.03 10.91 -19.55
N ARG A 242 -5.01 11.58 -18.99
CA ARG A 242 -3.63 11.59 -19.47
C ARG A 242 -2.67 12.01 -18.36
N ILE A 243 -1.48 11.42 -18.35
CA ILE A 243 -0.34 11.83 -17.51
C ILE A 243 0.95 11.81 -18.34
N GLU A 244 1.81 12.81 -18.11
CA GLU A 244 3.19 12.82 -18.59
C GLU A 244 4.13 12.69 -17.40
N ILE A 245 5.13 11.83 -17.54
CA ILE A 245 6.22 11.70 -16.57
C ILE A 245 7.51 12.01 -17.34
N LEU A 246 8.16 13.10 -16.93
CA LEU A 246 9.35 13.62 -17.59
C LEU A 246 10.59 13.31 -16.75
N GLY A 247 11.71 13.04 -17.41
CA GLY A 247 13.03 12.90 -16.81
C GLY A 247 13.20 11.66 -15.94
N ILE A 248 12.49 10.55 -16.24
CA ILE A 248 12.73 9.29 -15.52
C ILE A 248 14.16 8.86 -15.80
N SER A 249 15.01 8.87 -14.76
CA SER A 249 16.45 8.67 -14.91
C SER A 249 16.86 7.26 -14.44
N VAL A 250 17.60 6.53 -15.27
CA VAL A 250 18.04 5.16 -15.00
C VAL A 250 19.47 4.99 -15.52
N ASP A 251 20.44 4.72 -14.64
CA ASP A 251 21.85 4.46 -15.03
C ASP A 251 22.44 5.48 -16.02
N GLY A 252 22.20 6.78 -15.81
CA GLY A 252 22.68 7.86 -16.68
C GLY A 252 21.89 8.05 -17.98
N ALA A 253 20.92 7.19 -18.27
CA ALA A 253 19.90 7.40 -19.30
C ALA A 253 18.67 8.15 -18.73
N SER A 254 17.87 8.74 -19.62
CA SER A 254 16.61 9.39 -19.24
C SER A 254 15.50 9.15 -20.26
N VAL A 255 14.25 9.11 -19.78
CA VAL A 255 13.08 8.92 -20.64
C VAL A 255 11.88 9.74 -20.17
N ASP A 256 11.17 10.30 -21.14
CA ASP A 256 9.89 10.98 -20.98
C ASP A 256 8.79 10.09 -21.57
N VAL A 257 7.72 9.90 -20.81
CA VAL A 257 6.60 9.05 -21.21
C VAL A 257 5.26 9.75 -21.02
N GLU A 258 4.31 9.38 -21.85
CA GLU A 258 2.91 9.71 -21.72
C GLU A 258 2.10 8.43 -21.54
N LEU A 259 1.20 8.42 -20.57
CA LEU A 259 0.15 7.43 -20.44
C LEU A 259 -1.19 8.11 -20.64
N ALA A 260 -2.04 7.56 -21.52
CA ALA A 260 -3.33 8.15 -21.86
C ALA A 260 -4.42 7.08 -22.00
N GLN A 261 -5.62 7.43 -21.56
CA GLN A 261 -6.79 6.56 -21.68
C GLN A 261 -7.25 6.51 -23.15
N HIS A 262 -7.37 5.31 -23.70
CA HIS A 262 -7.87 5.04 -25.05
C HIS A 262 -8.78 3.80 -25.02
N ASP A 263 -10.06 3.97 -25.39
CA ASP A 263 -11.04 2.87 -25.54
C ASP A 263 -11.10 1.87 -24.37
N GLY A 264 -11.01 2.37 -23.13
CA GLY A 264 -11.07 1.55 -21.92
C GLY A 264 -9.74 0.95 -21.46
N ALA A 265 -8.65 1.17 -22.19
CA ALA A 265 -7.29 0.79 -21.80
C ALA A 265 -6.38 2.02 -21.65
N VAL A 266 -5.20 1.84 -21.06
CA VAL A 266 -4.16 2.89 -20.97
C VAL A 266 -3.07 2.57 -21.98
N GLY A 267 -2.88 3.46 -22.94
CA GLY A 267 -1.76 3.40 -23.89
C GLY A 267 -0.51 4.09 -23.31
N LEU A 268 0.66 3.59 -23.69
CA LEU A 268 1.97 4.15 -23.34
C LEU A 268 2.66 4.70 -24.59
N ARG A 269 3.15 5.94 -24.52
CA ARG A 269 3.91 6.58 -25.59
C ARG A 269 5.22 7.14 -25.03
N VAL A 270 6.34 6.76 -25.61
CA VAL A 270 7.64 7.39 -25.33
C VAL A 270 7.70 8.71 -26.08
N LEU A 271 7.92 9.81 -25.36
CA LEU A 271 8.00 11.17 -25.91
C LEU A 271 9.44 11.53 -26.29
N HIS A 272 10.38 11.22 -25.40
CA HIS A 272 11.81 11.47 -25.56
C HIS A 272 12.59 10.38 -24.82
N SER A 273 13.74 9.98 -25.34
CA SER A 273 14.62 8.99 -24.70
C SER A 273 16.07 9.31 -25.04
N GLU A 274 16.92 9.35 -24.01
CA GLU A 274 18.36 9.59 -24.13
C GLU A 274 19.13 8.49 -23.39
N GLY A 275 20.16 7.93 -24.04
CA GLY A 275 20.93 6.82 -23.48
C GLY A 275 20.26 5.45 -23.67
N ASP A 276 20.76 4.45 -22.94
CA ASP A 276 20.31 3.06 -23.01
C ASP A 276 19.30 2.76 -21.89
N VAL A 277 18.01 2.96 -22.21
CA VAL A 277 16.88 2.65 -21.31
C VAL A 277 15.75 2.00 -22.11
N ARG A 278 15.18 0.93 -21.57
CA ARG A 278 14.05 0.21 -22.16
C ARG A 278 12.77 0.57 -21.42
N VAL A 279 11.73 0.94 -22.18
CA VAL A 279 10.40 1.21 -21.64
C VAL A 279 9.47 0.06 -22.00
N ARG A 280 8.77 -0.51 -21.01
CA ARG A 280 7.89 -1.66 -21.20
C ARG A 280 6.50 -1.39 -20.63
N LEU A 281 5.50 -1.80 -21.40
CA LEU A 281 4.11 -1.93 -20.97
C LEU A 281 3.81 -3.41 -20.85
N GLU A 282 3.44 -3.87 -19.65
CA GLU A 282 3.05 -5.26 -19.39
C GLU A 282 1.54 -5.30 -19.11
N GLY A 283 0.86 -6.31 -19.66
CA GLY A 283 -0.51 -6.65 -19.30
C GLY A 283 -0.55 -7.97 -18.54
N SER A 284 -1.40 -8.11 -17.53
CA SER A 284 -1.71 -9.41 -16.95
C SER A 284 -2.49 -10.23 -17.98
N GLY A 285 -1.92 -11.38 -18.34
CA GLY A 285 -2.58 -12.41 -19.15
C GLY A 285 -3.55 -13.26 -18.35
#